data_AF-A0A2S4LHG9-F1
#
_entry.id   AF-A0A2S4LHG9-F1
#
_cell.length_a   1.000
_cell.length_b   1.000
_cell.length_c   1.000
_cell.angle_alpha   90.00
_cell.angle_beta   90.00
_cell.angle_gamma   90.00
#
_symmetry.space_group_name_H-M   'P 1'
#
loop_
_entity.id
_entity.type
_entity.pdbx_description
1 polymer ?
#
loop_
_entity_poly.entity_id
_entity_poly.type
_entity_poly.pdbx_seq_one_letter_code
_entity_poly.pdbx_strand_id
1 'polypeptide(L)'
;METWGKQGPTAQFTATYEAVRGVLNDPTSPYYLRDFEIFLQGSYKNITNVYGDSDVDVIIRVDSIFYTDLFFLNEEEKKRYNAQRSAGAYTLGEFKASVIAWLTKAYGSDVKLGKKAVFIKGSGTRRDADVLVCAKLRRYYTFPANGTPVYVDGICFFLPDGTRIENFPEVHSQNCTAKHQKTSQLFKHTVRIFKNLRNTMIEKKIIEDGLAPSYFIEGMLYNVPPDRYGGSEQLNFKDVLKWLLAADRDKFVSANEQFKLLGNGHVTWPAANCARFLNAVSAYNNAV
;
A
#
# COMPACT_ATOMS: atom_id res chain seq x y z
N MET A 1 -11.94 13.38 -19.64
CA MET A 1 -11.25 12.17 -19.14
C MET A 1 -9.74 12.24 -19.42
N GLU A 2 -9.32 12.78 -20.57
CA GLU A 2 -7.91 12.80 -21.02
C GLU A 2 -6.95 13.53 -20.06
N THR A 3 -7.45 14.49 -19.28
CA THR A 3 -6.70 15.17 -18.22
C THR A 3 -6.63 14.35 -16.93
N TRP A 4 -7.64 13.54 -16.62
CA TRP A 4 -7.76 12.75 -15.40
C TRP A 4 -6.94 11.45 -15.43
N GLY A 5 -6.55 10.99 -16.61
CA GLY A 5 -5.66 9.83 -16.75
C GLY A 5 -4.18 10.16 -16.59
N LYS A 6 -3.78 11.44 -16.51
CA LYS A 6 -2.37 11.84 -16.43
C LYS A 6 -1.78 11.61 -15.03
N GLN A 7 -0.50 11.25 -14.99
CA GLN A 7 0.25 11.16 -13.74
C GLN A 7 0.47 12.56 -13.16
N GLY A 8 0.33 12.70 -11.85
CA GLY A 8 0.69 13.93 -11.13
C GLY A 8 2.21 14.21 -11.18
N PRO A 9 2.64 15.44 -10.84
CA PRO A 9 4.07 15.79 -10.77
C PRO A 9 4.86 14.89 -9.82
N THR A 10 6.11 14.57 -10.17
CA THR A 10 6.95 13.63 -9.39
C THR A 10 8.20 14.27 -8.79
N ALA A 11 8.77 15.32 -9.40
CA ALA A 11 10.09 15.85 -9.02
C ALA A 11 10.22 16.21 -7.53
N GLN A 12 9.22 16.88 -6.96
CA GLN A 12 9.24 17.28 -5.55
C GLN A 12 9.06 16.08 -4.60
N PHE A 13 8.33 15.05 -5.02
CA PHE A 13 8.15 13.81 -4.27
C PHE A 13 9.43 12.99 -4.26
N THR A 14 10.12 12.89 -5.40
CA THR A 14 11.46 12.29 -5.48
C THR A 14 12.44 13.02 -4.58
N ALA A 15 12.49 14.37 -4.64
CA ALA A 15 13.38 15.15 -3.78
C ALA A 15 13.07 14.96 -2.27
N THR A 16 11.79 14.91 -1.92
CA THR A 16 11.35 14.67 -0.53
C THR A 16 11.74 13.27 -0.06
N TYR A 17 11.53 12.25 -0.89
CA TYR A 17 11.97 10.88 -0.60
C TYR A 17 13.47 10.80 -0.37
N GLU A 18 14.28 11.35 -1.29
CA GLU A 18 15.74 11.30 -1.15
C GLU A 18 16.23 12.06 0.10
N ALA A 19 15.58 13.17 0.46
CA ALA A 19 15.90 13.89 1.69
C ALA A 19 15.59 13.06 2.96
N VAL A 20 14.41 12.43 3.03
CA VAL A 20 14.02 11.58 4.17
C VAL A 20 14.86 10.31 4.22
N ARG A 21 15.09 9.67 3.07
CA ARG A 21 15.96 8.50 2.94
C ARG A 21 17.40 8.81 3.37
N GLY A 22 17.93 9.97 2.97
CA GLY A 22 19.26 10.42 3.38
C GLY A 22 19.41 10.51 4.90
N VAL A 23 18.42 11.07 5.59
CA VAL A 23 18.39 11.09 7.07
C VAL A 23 18.28 9.68 7.64
N LEU A 24 17.35 8.87 7.13
CA LEU A 24 17.13 7.52 7.64
C LEU A 24 18.34 6.60 7.42
N ASN A 25 19.12 6.81 6.37
CA ASN A 25 20.29 6.03 6.00
C ASN A 25 21.61 6.67 6.49
N ASP A 26 21.57 7.55 7.48
CA ASP A 26 22.77 8.17 8.05
C ASP A 26 23.58 7.14 8.87
N PRO A 27 24.89 6.95 8.57
CA PRO A 27 25.77 6.01 9.28
C PRO A 27 25.89 6.24 10.79
N THR A 28 25.56 7.44 11.27
CA THR A 28 25.63 7.82 12.68
C THR A 28 24.32 7.55 13.43
N SER A 29 23.29 7.04 12.75
CA SER A 29 22.04 6.64 13.40
C SER A 29 22.24 5.39 14.26
N PRO A 30 21.56 5.28 15.43
CA PRO A 30 21.77 4.18 16.38
C PRO A 30 21.36 2.81 15.86
N TYR A 31 20.58 2.75 14.78
CA TYR A 31 20.13 1.52 14.14
C TYR A 31 20.89 1.21 12.84
N TYR A 32 21.88 2.03 12.43
CA TYR A 32 22.54 1.88 11.12
C TYR A 32 23.25 0.53 10.93
N LEU A 33 23.80 -0.04 12.01
CA LEU A 33 24.47 -1.35 11.97
C LEU A 33 23.48 -2.54 11.89
N ARG A 34 22.18 -2.29 11.91
CA ARG A 34 21.17 -3.32 11.66
C ARG A 34 21.01 -3.54 10.17
N ASP A 35 20.55 -4.72 9.81
CA ASP A 35 20.05 -4.97 8.46
C ASP A 35 18.65 -4.37 8.33
N PHE A 36 18.47 -3.41 7.41
CA PHE A 36 17.22 -2.71 7.13
C PHE A 36 17.17 -2.22 5.67
N GLU A 37 15.97 -1.96 5.18
CA GLU A 37 15.72 -1.41 3.84
C GLU A 37 14.84 -0.15 3.92
N ILE A 38 15.12 0.83 3.05
CA ILE A 38 14.30 2.04 2.90
C ILE A 38 13.78 2.11 1.47
N PHE A 39 12.46 2.22 1.29
CA PHE A 39 11.84 2.25 -0.03
C PHE A 39 10.52 3.03 -0.04
N LEU A 40 10.10 3.46 -1.22
CA LEU A 40 8.79 4.10 -1.44
C LEU A 40 7.65 3.08 -1.44
N GLN A 41 6.51 3.48 -0.88
CA GLN A 41 5.21 2.83 -1.06
C GLN A 41 4.21 3.79 -1.75
N GLY A 42 2.94 3.40 -1.75
CA GLY A 42 1.84 4.27 -2.14
C GLY A 42 1.77 4.57 -3.63
N SER A 43 1.08 5.66 -3.95
CA SER A 43 0.75 6.01 -5.34
C SER A 43 1.98 6.38 -6.17
N TYR A 44 3.04 6.89 -5.54
CA TYR A 44 4.32 7.19 -6.20
C TYR A 44 5.05 5.93 -6.62
N LYS A 45 5.22 4.95 -5.71
CA LYS A 45 5.81 3.65 -6.05
C LYS A 45 5.01 2.94 -7.16
N ASN A 46 3.68 3.04 -7.11
CA ASN A 46 2.80 2.38 -8.07
C ASN A 46 2.58 3.17 -9.37
N ILE A 47 3.05 4.42 -9.49
CA ILE A 47 2.82 5.30 -10.66
C ILE A 47 1.31 5.54 -10.89
N THR A 48 0.56 5.62 -9.79
CA THR A 48 -0.88 5.90 -9.74
C THR A 48 -1.16 7.25 -9.11
N ASN A 49 -0.14 8.08 -8.88
CA ASN A 49 -0.30 9.40 -8.30
C ASN A 49 -1.06 10.35 -9.24
N VAL A 50 -1.97 11.13 -8.66
CA VAL A 50 -2.79 12.14 -9.37
C VAL A 50 -2.53 13.53 -8.81
N TYR A 51 -3.04 14.55 -9.48
CA TYR A 51 -2.98 15.92 -8.97
C TYR A 51 -3.75 16.00 -7.63
N GLY A 52 -3.10 16.51 -6.59
CA GLY A 52 -3.65 16.59 -5.24
C GLY A 52 -3.19 15.49 -4.28
N ASP A 53 -2.48 14.44 -4.73
CA ASP A 53 -1.78 13.52 -3.81
C ASP A 53 -0.68 14.32 -3.08
N SER A 54 -0.77 14.44 -1.76
CA SER A 54 0.07 15.36 -0.96
C SER A 54 1.31 14.73 -0.35
N ASP A 55 1.22 13.46 0.05
CA ASP A 55 2.19 12.85 0.98
C ASP A 55 3.11 11.84 0.28
N VAL A 56 4.37 11.78 0.73
CA VAL A 56 5.35 10.77 0.33
C VAL A 56 5.32 9.61 1.34
N ASP A 57 4.88 8.44 0.92
CA ASP A 57 4.93 7.22 1.73
C ASP A 57 6.32 6.57 1.69
N VAL A 58 7.06 6.66 2.79
CA VAL A 58 8.39 6.05 2.98
C VAL A 58 8.28 4.87 3.93
N ILE A 59 8.77 3.71 3.54
CA ILE A 59 8.98 2.58 4.46
C ILE A 59 10.43 2.57 4.92
N ILE A 60 10.63 2.33 6.21
CA ILE A 60 11.87 1.79 6.75
C ILE A 60 11.58 0.44 7.44
N ARG A 61 12.12 -0.63 6.86
CA ARG A 61 11.85 -2.02 7.28
C ARG A 61 13.11 -2.62 7.89
N VAL A 62 13.04 -3.11 9.13
CA VAL A 62 14.12 -3.92 9.69
C VAL A 62 14.04 -5.35 9.14
N ASP A 63 15.19 -5.84 8.66
CA ASP A 63 15.35 -7.14 7.99
C ASP A 63 16.20 -8.11 8.82
N SER A 64 16.98 -7.59 9.78
CA SER A 64 17.69 -8.41 10.77
C SER A 64 16.79 -9.26 11.68
N ILE A 65 15.49 -8.95 11.71
CA ILE A 65 14.43 -9.77 12.34
C ILE A 65 13.25 -9.89 11.38
N PHE A 66 12.47 -10.96 11.54
CA PHE A 66 11.20 -11.10 10.82
C PHE A 66 10.13 -11.68 11.73
N TYR A 67 8.89 -11.27 11.46
CA TYR A 67 7.70 -11.89 12.01
C TYR A 67 7.16 -12.93 11.05
N THR A 68 6.40 -13.88 11.58
CA THR A 68 5.81 -14.94 10.77
C THR A 68 4.31 -14.99 10.88
N ASP A 69 3.70 -15.39 9.77
CA ASP A 69 2.33 -15.87 9.69
C ASP A 69 2.38 -17.34 9.30
N LEU A 70 1.84 -18.18 10.19
CA LEU A 70 1.80 -19.64 10.07
C LEU A 70 0.37 -20.15 9.86
N PHE A 71 -0.57 -19.27 9.52
CA PHE A 71 -2.00 -19.58 9.39
C PHE A 71 -2.26 -20.75 8.43
N PHE A 72 -1.50 -20.83 7.33
CA PHE A 72 -1.66 -21.86 6.30
C PHE A 72 -0.91 -23.16 6.60
N LEU A 73 -0.07 -23.20 7.63
CA LEU A 73 0.65 -24.41 8.00
C LEU A 73 -0.23 -25.37 8.81
N ASN A 74 -0.03 -26.66 8.61
CA ASN A 74 -0.57 -27.67 9.52
C ASN A 74 0.23 -27.75 10.84
N GLU A 75 -0.26 -28.50 11.81
CA GLU A 75 0.36 -28.57 13.14
C GLU A 75 1.77 -29.19 13.13
N GLU A 76 2.05 -30.15 12.26
CA GLU A 76 3.39 -30.73 12.15
C GLU A 76 4.38 -29.74 11.54
N GLU A 77 3.95 -28.98 10.54
CA GLU A 77 4.73 -27.89 9.93
C GLU A 77 5.03 -26.80 10.95
N LYS A 78 4.04 -26.38 11.75
CA LYS A 78 4.24 -25.40 12.83
C LYS A 78 5.23 -25.92 13.87
N LYS A 79 5.17 -27.20 14.26
CA LYS A 79 6.14 -27.79 15.20
C LYS A 79 7.56 -27.76 14.63
N ARG A 80 7.73 -28.14 13.35
CA ARG A 80 9.03 -28.06 12.67
C ARG A 80 9.57 -26.65 12.60
N TYR A 81 8.74 -25.69 12.19
CA TYR A 81 9.12 -24.27 12.16
C TYR A 81 9.56 -23.77 13.54
N ASN A 82 8.78 -24.08 14.59
CA ASN A 82 9.09 -23.66 15.95
C ASN A 82 10.38 -24.30 16.50
N ALA A 83 10.69 -25.54 16.12
CA ALA A 83 11.93 -26.21 16.52
C ALA A 83 13.19 -25.63 15.85
N GLN A 84 13.04 -24.92 14.73
CA GLN A 84 14.15 -24.39 13.92
C GLN A 84 14.34 -22.87 14.08
N ARG A 85 13.56 -22.20 14.94
CA ARG A 85 13.66 -20.75 15.16
C ARG A 85 14.23 -20.43 16.54
N SER A 86 14.93 -19.30 16.61
CA SER A 86 15.29 -18.63 17.86
C SER A 86 14.59 -17.27 17.94
N ALA A 87 14.41 -16.74 19.15
CA ALA A 87 13.94 -15.38 19.32
C ALA A 87 15.06 -14.39 18.92
N GLY A 88 14.69 -13.30 18.25
CA GLY A 88 15.62 -12.20 17.97
C GLY A 88 15.96 -11.45 19.26
N ALA A 89 17.23 -11.06 19.41
CA ALA A 89 17.68 -10.24 20.53
C ALA A 89 17.27 -8.75 20.40
N TYR A 90 16.87 -8.35 19.19
CA TYR A 90 16.40 -7.00 18.88
C TYR A 90 14.91 -7.04 18.53
N THR A 91 14.17 -6.03 18.94
CA THR A 91 12.73 -5.95 18.74
C THR A 91 12.35 -4.82 17.77
N LEU A 92 11.20 -4.98 17.10
CA LEU A 92 10.63 -3.88 16.29
C LEU A 92 10.32 -2.64 17.15
N GLY A 93 10.02 -2.80 18.44
CA GLY A 93 9.82 -1.70 19.37
C GLY A 93 11.09 -0.86 19.54
N GLU A 94 12.24 -1.50 19.77
CA GLU A 94 13.54 -0.82 19.87
C GLU A 94 13.93 -0.14 18.56
N PHE A 95 13.68 -0.79 17.42
CA PHE A 95 13.88 -0.19 16.09
C PHE A 95 13.03 1.06 15.89
N LYS A 96 11.73 0.96 16.17
CA LYS A 96 10.79 2.07 16.05
C LYS A 96 11.16 3.25 16.94
N ALA A 97 11.53 2.99 18.20
CA ALA A 97 11.98 4.04 19.12
C ALA A 97 13.24 4.75 18.59
N SER A 98 14.21 3.98 18.09
CA SER A 98 15.46 4.50 17.55
C SER A 98 15.25 5.35 16.30
N VAL A 99 14.40 4.90 15.37
CA VAL A 99 14.03 5.66 14.16
C VAL A 99 13.29 6.95 14.51
N ILE A 100 12.32 6.90 15.42
CA ILE A 100 11.57 8.09 15.84
C ILE A 100 12.50 9.12 16.48
N ALA A 101 13.38 8.70 17.39
CA ALA A 101 14.34 9.58 18.03
C ALA A 101 15.27 10.23 17.00
N TRP A 102 15.71 9.47 16.01
CA TRP A 102 16.56 9.96 14.92
C TRP A 102 15.86 10.99 14.03
N LEU A 103 14.64 10.68 13.58
CA LEU A 103 13.82 11.63 12.82
C LEU A 103 13.53 12.90 13.61
N THR A 104 13.25 12.77 14.92
CA THR A 104 13.00 13.91 15.81
C THR A 104 14.26 14.77 15.97
N LYS A 105 15.45 14.15 16.05
CA LYS A 105 16.72 14.88 16.06
C LYS A 105 16.94 15.67 14.76
N ALA A 106 16.57 15.10 13.62
CA ALA A 106 16.80 15.73 12.31
C ALA A 106 15.76 16.81 11.94
N TYR A 107 14.48 16.59 12.28
CA TYR A 107 13.37 17.43 11.84
C TYR A 107 12.65 18.17 12.98
N GLY A 108 13.02 17.92 14.24
CA GLY A 108 12.49 18.63 15.41
C GLY A 108 10.97 18.56 15.51
N SER A 109 10.33 19.73 15.63
CA SER A 109 8.88 19.84 15.83
C SER A 109 8.02 19.44 14.62
N ASP A 110 8.63 19.25 13.44
CA ASP A 110 7.93 18.79 12.24
C ASP A 110 7.53 17.31 12.33
N VAL A 111 8.13 16.54 13.24
CA VAL A 111 7.79 15.15 13.48
C VAL A 111 6.52 15.05 14.34
N LYS A 112 5.53 14.30 13.87
CA LYS A 112 4.29 13.97 14.60
C LYS A 112 4.07 12.46 14.56
N LEU A 113 3.80 11.87 15.72
CA LEU A 113 3.51 10.44 15.82
C LEU A 113 2.05 10.18 15.46
N GLY A 114 1.84 9.55 14.31
CA GLY A 114 0.54 9.01 13.91
C GLY A 114 0.28 7.63 14.50
N LYS A 115 -0.93 7.10 14.25
CA LYS A 115 -1.31 5.75 14.68
C LYS A 115 -0.53 4.65 13.94
N LYS A 116 -0.18 4.88 12.68
CA LYS A 116 0.46 3.89 11.80
C LYS A 116 1.89 4.30 11.42
N ALA A 117 2.04 5.53 10.92
CA ALA A 117 3.29 6.10 10.45
C ALA A 117 3.70 7.32 11.29
N VAL A 118 4.96 7.70 11.15
CA VAL A 118 5.52 8.95 11.67
C VAL A 118 5.36 10.01 10.58
N PHE A 119 4.54 11.02 10.84
CA PHE A 119 4.33 12.13 9.92
C PHE A 119 5.47 13.14 10.07
N ILE A 120 6.00 13.62 8.94
CA ILE A 120 6.99 14.68 8.86
C ILE A 120 6.38 15.80 8.03
N LYS A 121 6.11 16.93 8.69
CA LYS A 121 5.58 18.12 8.02
C LYS A 121 6.55 18.60 6.93
N GLY A 122 6.02 18.98 5.77
CA GLY A 122 6.75 19.62 4.70
C GLY A 122 7.33 20.96 5.12
N SER A 123 8.48 21.32 4.55
CA SER A 123 9.16 22.59 4.80
C SER A 123 9.92 23.03 3.55
N GLY A 124 9.75 24.29 3.15
CA GLY A 124 10.30 24.82 1.91
C GLY A 124 9.86 24.00 0.69
N THR A 125 10.81 23.36 0.02
CA THR A 125 10.57 22.51 -1.15
C THR A 125 10.25 21.05 -0.79
N ARG A 126 10.35 20.64 0.48
CA ARG A 126 9.98 19.30 0.94
C ARG A 126 8.46 19.19 1.12
N ARG A 127 7.84 18.14 0.58
CA ARG A 127 6.42 17.77 0.82
C ARG A 127 6.25 17.12 2.18
N ASP A 128 5.00 16.96 2.60
CA ASP A 128 4.67 16.10 3.72
C ASP A 128 5.11 14.64 3.42
N ALA A 129 5.56 13.93 4.45
CA ALA A 129 5.99 12.54 4.31
C ALA A 129 5.50 11.69 5.48
N ASP A 130 5.05 10.47 5.18
CA ASP A 130 4.69 9.46 6.16
C ASP A 130 5.76 8.37 6.18
N VAL A 131 6.44 8.21 7.31
CA VAL A 131 7.44 7.17 7.51
C VAL A 131 6.83 5.99 8.28
N LEU A 132 6.58 4.89 7.58
CA LEU A 132 6.16 3.64 8.20
C LEU A 132 7.37 2.85 8.67
N VAL A 133 7.51 2.70 9.99
CA VAL A 133 8.51 1.83 10.60
C VAL A 133 7.93 0.45 10.82
N CYS A 134 8.51 -0.56 10.16
CA CYS A 134 7.99 -1.93 10.17
C CYS A 134 9.12 -2.97 10.23
N ALA A 135 8.75 -4.24 10.41
CA ALA A 135 9.66 -5.38 10.27
C ALA A 135 9.28 -6.24 9.06
N LYS A 136 10.24 -7.01 8.57
CA LYS A 136 9.99 -8.06 7.58
C LYS A 136 8.95 -9.06 8.10
N LEU A 137 8.06 -9.50 7.21
CA LEU A 137 7.07 -10.54 7.45
C LEU A 137 7.32 -11.70 6.49
N ARG A 138 7.23 -12.94 6.99
CA ARG A 138 7.11 -14.14 6.15
C ARG A 138 5.80 -14.85 6.43
N ARG A 139 4.94 -14.96 5.41
CA ARG A 139 3.74 -15.80 5.47
C ARG A 139 4.04 -17.13 4.81
N TYR A 140 4.07 -18.19 5.60
CA TYR A 140 4.40 -19.53 5.14
C TYR A 140 3.16 -20.27 4.65
N TYR A 141 3.29 -20.91 3.50
CA TYR A 141 2.31 -21.81 2.89
C TYR A 141 2.66 -23.28 3.08
N THR A 142 3.95 -23.59 3.12
CA THR A 142 4.45 -24.93 3.45
C THR A 142 5.72 -24.84 4.28
N PHE A 143 5.93 -25.85 5.12
CA PHE A 143 7.18 -26.03 5.87
C PHE A 143 7.54 -27.53 5.93
N PRO A 144 7.98 -28.10 4.79
CA PRO A 144 8.18 -29.54 4.68
C PRO A 144 9.38 -29.99 5.53
N ALA A 145 9.42 -31.29 5.86
CA ALA A 145 10.56 -31.88 6.55
C ALA A 145 11.83 -31.88 5.69
N ASN A 146 11.66 -32.02 4.37
CA ASN A 146 12.72 -31.99 3.37
C ASN A 146 12.33 -31.02 2.25
N GLY A 147 13.30 -30.27 1.71
CA GLY A 147 13.08 -29.27 0.67
C GLY A 147 12.88 -27.85 1.21
N THR A 148 12.49 -26.93 0.33
CA THR A 148 12.43 -25.50 0.63
C THR A 148 11.01 -25.10 1.07
N PRO A 149 10.86 -24.42 2.22
CA PRO A 149 9.58 -23.81 2.60
C PRO A 149 9.07 -22.85 1.55
N VAL A 150 7.76 -22.87 1.28
CA VAL A 150 7.11 -21.89 0.41
C VAL A 150 6.55 -20.78 1.30
N TYR A 151 6.95 -19.54 1.04
CA TYR A 151 6.43 -18.37 1.74
C TYR A 151 6.41 -17.15 0.83
N VAL A 152 5.68 -16.13 1.25
CA VAL A 152 5.69 -14.80 0.65
C VAL A 152 6.22 -13.77 1.66
N ASP A 153 7.14 -12.93 1.19
CA ASP A 153 7.68 -11.82 1.97
C ASP A 153 6.70 -10.64 1.97
N GLY A 154 6.58 -9.97 3.12
CA GLY A 154 5.79 -8.76 3.31
C GLY A 154 6.36 -7.89 4.42
N ILE A 155 5.50 -7.06 4.98
CA ILE A 155 5.82 -6.21 6.13
C ILE A 155 4.80 -6.41 7.25
N CYS A 156 5.22 -6.18 8.48
CA CYS A 156 4.30 -6.04 9.61
C CYS A 156 4.68 -4.88 10.52
N PHE A 157 3.67 -4.30 11.15
CA PHE A 157 3.82 -3.27 12.18
C PHE A 157 2.69 -3.40 13.20
N PHE A 158 2.78 -2.67 14.31
CA PHE A 158 1.82 -2.73 15.40
C PHE A 158 1.16 -1.36 15.60
N LEU A 159 -0.16 -1.38 15.76
CA LEU A 159 -0.94 -0.23 16.22
C LEU A 159 -0.67 0.04 17.71
N PRO A 160 -1.05 1.23 18.23
CA PRO A 160 -0.84 1.56 19.65
C PRO A 160 -1.50 0.60 20.64
N ASP A 161 -2.58 -0.08 20.23
CA ASP A 161 -3.28 -1.09 21.04
C ASP A 161 -2.65 -2.50 20.96
N GLY A 162 -1.50 -2.64 20.27
CA GLY A 162 -0.83 -3.92 20.08
C GLY A 162 -1.37 -4.75 18.91
N THR A 163 -2.38 -4.28 18.19
CA THR A 163 -2.88 -4.97 16.99
C THR A 163 -1.80 -5.04 15.92
N ARG A 164 -1.44 -6.26 15.51
CA ARG A 164 -0.53 -6.52 14.40
C ARG A 164 -1.23 -6.28 13.07
N ILE A 165 -0.63 -5.45 12.23
CA ILE A 165 -1.05 -5.23 10.85
C ILE A 165 0.00 -5.86 9.92
N GLU A 166 -0.49 -6.61 8.95
CA GLU A 166 0.31 -7.27 7.91
C GLU A 166 -0.03 -6.68 6.54
N ASN A 167 0.98 -6.49 5.70
CA ASN A 167 0.76 -6.05 4.34
C ASN A 167 1.85 -6.59 3.41
N PHE A 168 1.57 -6.60 2.10
CA PHE A 168 2.44 -7.14 1.07
C PHE A 168 2.63 -6.11 -0.07
N PRO A 169 3.27 -4.96 0.23
CA PRO A 169 3.35 -3.84 -0.70
C PRO A 169 4.18 -4.14 -1.95
N GLU A 170 5.25 -4.93 -1.83
CA GLU A 170 6.07 -5.33 -2.98
C GLU A 170 5.27 -6.21 -3.94
N VAL A 171 4.58 -7.24 -3.43
CA VAL A 171 3.70 -8.12 -4.21
C VAL A 171 2.58 -7.31 -4.88
N HIS A 172 1.95 -6.38 -4.14
CA HIS A 172 0.96 -5.46 -4.71
C HIS A 172 1.53 -4.68 -5.90
N SER A 173 2.70 -4.05 -5.73
CA SER A 173 3.35 -3.27 -6.78
C SER A 173 3.72 -4.12 -8.00
N GLN A 174 4.23 -5.33 -7.79
CA GLN A 174 4.59 -6.28 -8.85
C GLN A 174 3.35 -6.70 -9.65
N ASN A 175 2.29 -7.11 -8.96
CA ASN A 175 1.04 -7.54 -9.58
C ASN A 175 0.35 -6.39 -10.35
N CYS A 176 0.30 -5.19 -9.77
CA CYS A 176 -0.21 -4.00 -10.46
C CYS A 176 0.61 -3.65 -11.71
N THR A 177 1.93 -3.86 -11.68
CA THR A 177 2.80 -3.61 -12.83
C THR A 177 2.61 -4.66 -13.93
N ALA A 178 2.51 -5.95 -13.56
CA ALA A 178 2.20 -7.01 -14.50
C ALA A 178 0.81 -6.81 -15.14
N LYS A 179 -0.19 -6.41 -14.35
CA LYS A 179 -1.53 -6.06 -14.85
C LYS A 179 -1.49 -4.91 -15.85
N HIS A 180 -0.70 -3.88 -15.56
CA HIS A 180 -0.50 -2.75 -16.46
C HIS A 180 0.11 -3.15 -17.79
N GLN A 181 1.12 -4.01 -17.79
CA GLN A 181 1.71 -4.54 -19.02
C GLN A 181 0.70 -5.37 -19.82
N LYS A 182 -0.09 -6.23 -19.14
CA LYS A 182 -1.13 -7.08 -19.76
C LYS A 182 -2.33 -6.32 -20.32
N THR A 183 -2.48 -5.03 -20.02
CA THR A 183 -3.63 -4.20 -20.40
C THR A 183 -3.23 -3.08 -21.37
N SER A 184 -2.14 -3.27 -22.13
CA SER A 184 -1.59 -2.24 -23.02
C SER A 184 -1.39 -0.90 -22.32
N GLN A 185 -0.94 -0.96 -21.06
CA GLN A 185 -0.73 0.19 -20.17
C GLN A 185 -2.01 0.96 -19.76
N LEU A 186 -3.21 0.39 -19.92
CA LEU A 186 -4.45 1.05 -19.53
C LEU A 186 -4.81 0.90 -18.05
N PHE A 187 -4.30 -0.11 -17.33
CA PHE A 187 -4.65 -0.32 -15.92
C PHE A 187 -4.36 0.91 -15.02
N LYS A 188 -3.08 1.31 -14.89
CA LYS A 188 -2.69 2.45 -14.04
C LYS A 188 -3.30 3.77 -14.51
N HIS A 189 -3.52 3.90 -15.83
CA HIS A 189 -4.25 5.02 -16.42
C HIS A 189 -5.69 5.09 -15.92
N THR A 190 -6.40 3.96 -15.95
CA THR A 190 -7.75 3.83 -15.43
C THR A 190 -7.81 4.07 -13.92
N VAL A 191 -6.83 3.59 -13.16
CA VAL A 191 -6.72 3.91 -11.71
C VAL A 191 -6.71 5.42 -11.50
N ARG A 192 -5.90 6.16 -12.26
CA ARG A 192 -5.83 7.63 -12.13
C ARG A 192 -7.15 8.31 -12.49
N ILE A 193 -7.86 7.82 -13.51
CA ILE A 193 -9.21 8.30 -13.85
C ILE A 193 -10.17 8.13 -12.67
N PHE A 194 -10.23 6.93 -12.06
CA PHE A 194 -11.11 6.67 -10.92
C PHE A 194 -10.71 7.49 -9.68
N LYS A 195 -9.41 7.69 -9.44
CA LYS A 195 -8.92 8.54 -8.35
C LYS A 195 -9.31 10.01 -8.54
N ASN A 196 -9.14 10.56 -9.74
CA ASN A 196 -9.52 11.94 -10.04
C ASN A 196 -11.04 12.14 -10.00
N LEU A 197 -11.81 11.15 -10.46
CA LEU A 197 -13.26 11.15 -10.33
C LEU A 197 -13.69 11.13 -8.85
N ARG A 198 -13.05 10.30 -8.02
CA ARG A 198 -13.23 10.28 -6.57
C ARG A 198 -12.93 11.65 -5.95
N ASN A 199 -11.80 12.28 -6.31
CA ASN A 199 -11.45 13.62 -5.82
C ASN A 199 -12.50 14.67 -6.23
N THR A 200 -12.92 14.67 -7.49
CA THR A 200 -13.95 15.58 -8.02
C THR A 200 -15.28 15.42 -7.27
N MET A 201 -15.69 14.18 -6.97
CA MET A 201 -16.91 13.91 -6.22
C MET A 201 -16.81 14.33 -4.75
N ILE A 202 -15.62 14.25 -4.13
CA ILE A 202 -15.38 14.77 -2.77
C ILE A 202 -15.49 16.31 -2.76
N GLU A 203 -14.83 16.99 -3.71
CA GLU A 203 -14.88 18.45 -3.84
C GLU A 203 -16.32 18.96 -4.03
N LYS A 204 -17.11 18.23 -4.82
CA LYS A 204 -18.53 18.50 -5.05
C LYS A 204 -19.45 18.02 -3.91
N LYS A 205 -18.91 17.45 -2.84
CA LYS A 205 -19.65 16.90 -1.68
C LYS A 205 -20.67 15.82 -2.06
N ILE A 206 -20.42 15.08 -3.15
CA ILE A 206 -21.24 13.95 -3.60
C ILE A 206 -20.92 12.71 -2.76
N ILE A 207 -19.65 12.55 -2.36
CA ILE A 207 -19.20 11.52 -1.42
C ILE A 207 -18.30 12.16 -0.36
N GLU A 208 -18.20 11.52 0.81
CA GLU A 208 -17.28 11.92 1.86
C GLU A 208 -15.83 11.52 1.56
N ASP A 209 -14.90 12.29 2.13
CA ASP A 209 -13.49 11.89 2.17
C ASP A 209 -13.32 10.57 2.95
N GLY A 210 -12.38 9.75 2.51
CA GLY A 210 -12.12 8.42 3.08
C GLY A 210 -13.08 7.31 2.62
N LEU A 211 -14.15 7.60 1.85
CA LEU A 211 -15.08 6.56 1.36
C LEU A 211 -14.36 5.51 0.48
N ALA A 212 -13.52 5.99 -0.44
CA ALA A 212 -12.77 5.15 -1.39
C ALA A 212 -11.27 5.47 -1.33
N PRO A 213 -10.53 4.90 -0.36
CA PRO A 213 -9.07 5.02 -0.28
C PRO A 213 -8.38 4.52 -1.55
N SER A 214 -7.27 5.16 -1.94
CA SER A 214 -6.57 4.88 -3.20
C SER A 214 -6.12 3.42 -3.32
N TYR A 215 -5.63 2.82 -2.22
CA TYR A 215 -5.25 1.39 -2.16
C TYR A 215 -6.40 0.45 -2.57
N PHE A 216 -7.63 0.75 -2.14
CA PHE A 216 -8.80 -0.07 -2.46
C PHE A 216 -9.37 0.21 -3.85
N ILE A 217 -9.23 1.42 -4.39
CA ILE A 217 -9.50 1.70 -5.80
C ILE A 217 -8.57 0.88 -6.71
N GLU A 218 -7.27 0.86 -6.39
CA GLU A 218 -6.28 0.02 -7.10
C GLU A 218 -6.64 -1.47 -7.04
N GLY A 219 -6.95 -1.98 -5.84
CA GLY A 219 -7.37 -3.36 -5.65
C GLY A 219 -8.66 -3.70 -6.40
N MET A 220 -9.66 -2.83 -6.37
CA MET A 220 -10.91 -3.04 -7.11
C MET A 220 -10.66 -3.15 -8.62
N LEU A 221 -9.88 -2.24 -9.19
CA LEU A 221 -9.57 -2.26 -10.62
C LEU A 221 -8.67 -3.44 -11.01
N TYR A 222 -7.82 -3.91 -10.11
CA TYR A 222 -6.96 -5.08 -10.35
C TYR A 222 -7.76 -6.34 -10.73
N ASN A 223 -8.94 -6.51 -10.12
CA ASN A 223 -9.84 -7.65 -10.33
C ASN A 223 -10.52 -7.65 -11.72
N VAL A 224 -10.57 -6.51 -12.41
CA VAL A 224 -11.18 -6.40 -13.74
C VAL A 224 -10.33 -7.19 -14.74
N PRO A 225 -10.87 -8.15 -15.53
CA PRO A 225 -10.12 -8.96 -16.47
C PRO A 225 -9.36 -8.12 -17.52
N PRO A 226 -8.16 -8.54 -17.98
CA PRO A 226 -7.35 -7.74 -18.91
C PRO A 226 -8.05 -7.40 -20.23
N ASP A 227 -8.90 -8.29 -20.74
CA ASP A 227 -9.70 -8.13 -21.97
C ASP A 227 -10.78 -7.05 -21.87
N ARG A 228 -11.04 -6.51 -20.67
CA ARG A 228 -11.94 -5.35 -20.45
C ARG A 228 -11.22 -4.01 -20.53
N TYR A 229 -9.91 -4.02 -20.69
CA TYR A 229 -9.12 -2.81 -20.91
C TYR A 229 -8.79 -2.66 -22.39
N GLY A 230 -9.34 -1.64 -23.04
CA GLY A 230 -9.10 -1.43 -24.47
C GLY A 230 -9.89 -0.28 -25.08
N GLY A 231 -9.62 -0.01 -26.36
CA GLY A 231 -10.30 1.02 -27.13
C GLY A 231 -9.92 2.45 -26.72
N SER A 232 -10.82 3.40 -26.98
CA SER A 232 -10.65 4.78 -26.52
C SER A 232 -10.76 4.85 -25.00
N GLU A 233 -10.21 5.90 -24.40
CA GLU A 233 -10.25 6.10 -22.95
C GLU A 233 -11.69 6.06 -22.39
N GLN A 234 -12.65 6.63 -23.11
CA GLN A 234 -14.07 6.64 -22.74
C GLN A 234 -14.68 5.23 -22.83
N LEU A 235 -14.34 4.47 -23.86
CA LEU A 235 -14.82 3.09 -24.02
C LEU A 235 -14.23 2.20 -22.92
N ASN A 236 -12.91 2.28 -22.69
CA ASN A 236 -12.22 1.61 -21.60
C ASN A 236 -12.88 1.90 -20.25
N PHE A 237 -13.13 3.17 -19.93
CA PHE A 237 -13.80 3.55 -18.68
C PHE A 237 -15.19 2.92 -18.56
N LYS A 238 -16.01 2.99 -19.61
CA LYS A 238 -17.37 2.42 -19.63
C LYS A 238 -17.37 0.90 -19.47
N ASP A 239 -16.48 0.19 -20.18
CA ASP A 239 -16.40 -1.26 -20.13
C ASP A 239 -15.90 -1.76 -18.77
N VAL A 240 -14.89 -1.10 -18.21
CA VAL A 240 -14.40 -1.37 -16.85
C VAL A 240 -15.50 -1.13 -15.82
N LEU A 241 -16.19 0.03 -15.87
CA LEU A 241 -17.27 0.35 -14.94
C LEU A 241 -18.43 -0.64 -15.07
N LYS A 242 -18.85 -0.98 -16.29
CA LYS A 242 -19.91 -1.96 -16.55
C LYS A 242 -19.57 -3.31 -15.94
N TRP A 243 -18.33 -3.77 -16.11
CA TRP A 243 -17.89 -5.04 -15.51
C TRP A 243 -17.91 -4.97 -13.98
N LEU A 244 -17.38 -3.90 -13.38
CA LEU A 244 -17.39 -3.72 -11.92
C LEU A 244 -18.80 -3.71 -11.32
N LEU A 245 -19.75 -3.10 -12.01
CA LEU A 245 -21.14 -3.05 -11.57
C LEU A 245 -21.81 -4.43 -11.60
N ALA A 246 -21.48 -5.27 -12.59
CA ALA A 246 -22.05 -6.61 -12.76
C ALA A 246 -21.31 -7.74 -12.01
N ALA A 247 -20.06 -7.50 -11.58
CA ALA A 247 -19.22 -8.54 -10.98
C ALA A 247 -19.72 -8.99 -9.59
N ASP A 248 -19.48 -10.26 -9.29
CA ASP A 248 -19.57 -10.81 -7.93
C ASP A 248 -18.34 -10.34 -7.11
N ARG A 249 -18.53 -9.27 -6.35
CA ARG A 249 -17.44 -8.55 -5.66
C ARG A 249 -16.96 -9.26 -4.40
N ASP A 250 -17.66 -10.30 -3.91
CA ASP A 250 -17.21 -11.10 -2.77
C ASP A 250 -15.97 -11.94 -3.11
N LYS A 251 -15.70 -12.11 -4.41
CA LYS A 251 -14.51 -12.75 -4.97
C LYS A 251 -13.33 -11.80 -5.14
N PHE A 252 -13.50 -10.50 -4.91
CA PHE A 252 -12.42 -9.54 -5.12
C PHE A 252 -11.30 -9.76 -4.12
N VAL A 253 -10.07 -9.73 -4.63
CA VAL A 253 -8.84 -9.78 -3.84
C VAL A 253 -8.12 -8.44 -3.87
N SER A 254 -7.40 -8.12 -2.80
CA SER A 254 -6.42 -7.02 -2.85
C SER A 254 -5.37 -7.33 -3.92
N ALA A 255 -4.73 -6.33 -4.51
CA ALA A 255 -3.79 -6.59 -5.62
C ALA A 255 -2.55 -7.38 -5.22
N ASN A 256 -2.26 -7.51 -3.91
CA ASN A 256 -1.26 -8.45 -3.41
C ASN A 256 -1.72 -9.92 -3.42
N GLU A 257 -3.01 -10.20 -3.64
CA GLU A 257 -3.62 -11.54 -3.62
C GLU A 257 -3.50 -12.30 -2.29
N GLN A 258 -3.11 -11.60 -1.22
CA GLN A 258 -2.92 -12.18 0.12
C GLN A 258 -4.14 -11.98 1.03
N PHE A 259 -5.09 -11.15 0.61
CA PHE A 259 -6.31 -10.82 1.34
C PHE A 259 -7.48 -10.67 0.38
N LYS A 260 -8.70 -10.95 0.86
CA LYS A 260 -9.91 -10.42 0.22
C LYS A 260 -9.84 -8.90 0.18
N LEU A 261 -10.37 -8.30 -0.89
CA LEU A 261 -10.47 -6.86 -0.98
C LEU A 261 -11.55 -6.33 -0.04
N LEU A 262 -12.71 -6.99 -0.02
CA LEU A 262 -13.88 -6.56 0.72
C LEU A 262 -14.05 -7.36 2.02
N GLY A 263 -14.36 -6.68 3.11
CA GLY A 263 -14.54 -7.31 4.43
C GLY A 263 -14.60 -6.30 5.58
N ASN A 264 -14.54 -6.82 6.80
CA ASN A 264 -14.61 -6.03 8.05
C ASN A 264 -13.28 -5.97 8.83
N GLY A 265 -12.18 -6.43 8.23
CA GLY A 265 -10.85 -6.43 8.84
C GLY A 265 -10.08 -5.12 8.62
N HIS A 266 -8.99 -4.94 9.36
CA HIS A 266 -8.14 -3.73 9.30
C HIS A 266 -7.47 -3.45 7.95
N VAL A 267 -7.38 -4.48 7.10
CA VAL A 267 -6.72 -4.43 5.77
C VAL A 267 -7.70 -4.63 4.62
N THR A 268 -9.01 -4.63 4.89
CA THR A 268 -10.07 -4.82 3.90
C THR A 268 -10.94 -3.57 3.77
N TRP A 269 -11.53 -3.37 2.61
CA TRP A 269 -12.49 -2.30 2.36
C TRP A 269 -13.90 -2.73 2.78
N PRO A 270 -14.65 -1.94 3.54
CA PRO A 270 -16.05 -2.27 3.81
C PRO A 270 -16.83 -2.40 2.51
N ALA A 271 -17.53 -3.53 2.32
CA ALA A 271 -18.28 -3.80 1.09
C ALA A 271 -19.31 -2.71 0.77
N ALA A 272 -19.95 -2.17 1.82
CA ALA A 272 -20.89 -1.05 1.69
C ALA A 272 -20.22 0.22 1.11
N ASN A 273 -18.97 0.51 1.46
CA ASN A 273 -18.25 1.66 0.93
C ASN A 273 -17.91 1.46 -0.55
N CYS A 274 -17.51 0.25 -0.95
CA CYS A 274 -17.30 -0.10 -2.36
C CYS A 274 -18.58 0.09 -3.18
N ALA A 275 -19.70 -0.42 -2.69
CA ALA A 275 -21.00 -0.26 -3.35
C ALA A 275 -21.41 1.21 -3.48
N ARG A 276 -21.29 2.00 -2.40
CA ARG A 276 -21.59 3.44 -2.40
C ARG A 276 -20.72 4.19 -3.41
N PHE A 277 -19.42 3.88 -3.45
CA PHE A 277 -18.50 4.50 -4.41
C PHE A 277 -18.88 4.20 -5.86
N LEU A 278 -19.12 2.93 -6.21
CA LEU A 278 -19.49 2.54 -7.58
C LEU A 278 -20.84 3.12 -8.02
N ASN A 279 -21.82 3.19 -7.10
CA ASN A 279 -23.11 3.83 -7.36
C ASN A 279 -22.93 5.33 -7.64
N ALA A 280 -22.11 6.02 -6.85
CA ALA A 280 -21.80 7.43 -7.09
C ALA A 280 -21.09 7.66 -8.42
N VAL A 281 -20.11 6.81 -8.77
CA VAL A 281 -19.42 6.84 -10.07
C VAL A 281 -20.41 6.66 -11.22
N SER A 282 -21.31 5.67 -11.12
CA SER A 282 -22.31 5.40 -12.15
C SER A 282 -23.29 6.55 -12.33
N ALA A 283 -23.80 7.11 -11.22
CA ALA A 283 -24.69 8.26 -11.24
C ALA A 283 -24.01 9.50 -11.85
N TYR A 284 -22.77 9.78 -11.45
CA TYR A 284 -22.00 10.91 -11.98
C TYR A 284 -21.74 10.77 -13.49
N ASN A 285 -21.40 9.56 -13.96
CA ASN A 285 -21.16 9.31 -15.37
C ASN A 285 -22.43 9.42 -16.24
N ASN A 286 -23.62 9.20 -15.68
CA ASN A 286 -24.87 9.33 -16.43
C ASN A 286 -25.42 10.77 -16.44
N ALA A 287 -24.95 11.63 -15.52
CA ALA A 287 -25.40 13.00 -15.39
C ALA A 287 -24.54 14.02 -16.17
N VAL A 288 -23.39 13.60 -16.70
CA VAL A 288 -22.40 14.42 -17.42
C VAL A 288 -22.20 13.87 -18.81
#